data_AF-A0A239N6S9-F1
#
_entry.id   AF-A0A239N6S9-F1
#
_cell.length_a   1.000
_cell.length_b   1.000
_cell.length_c   1.000
_cell.angle_alpha   90.00
_cell.angle_beta   90.00
_cell.angle_gamma   90.00
#
_symmetry.space_group_name_H-M   'P 1'
#
loop_
_entity.id
_entity.type
_entity.pdbx_description
1 polymer ?
#
loop_
_entity_poly.entity_id
_entity_poly.type
_entity_poly.pdbx_seq_one_letter_code
_entity_poly.pdbx_strand_id
1 'polypeptide(L)'
;MGIKRQLAIGAGVLASLLLAPTAAHAAPAGKHCVVSASTGAAMVCYSSFRTAISNASGGRVTDAPADAKVALNDQKFAKKLDDLPSARSNAPTAAAASNIIISIEYTGEDFGGSSLTVTGTHACDNALSPVEFTLASMPSGWNDDIESFRAFANCAAKHFLHIGATGPFNDNAFFFSRTEFESWLDDEVSSIAWT
;
A
#
# COMPACT_ATOMS: atom_id res chain seq x y z
N MET A 1 -66.46 43.13 19.96
CA MET A 1 -65.42 42.75 20.94
C MET A 1 -65.15 41.25 20.77
N GLY A 2 -64.12 40.71 20.14
CA GLY A 2 -62.84 41.26 19.70
C GLY A 2 -61.69 40.78 20.59
N ILE A 3 -61.29 39.50 20.51
CA ILE A 3 -59.94 38.99 20.83
C ILE A 3 -59.72 37.73 19.97
N LYS A 4 -58.82 37.82 18.98
CA LYS A 4 -58.27 36.68 18.24
C LYS A 4 -57.04 36.18 19.01
N ARG A 5 -57.00 34.89 19.37
CA ARG A 5 -55.78 34.24 19.88
C ARG A 5 -54.97 33.73 18.70
N GLN A 6 -53.72 34.17 18.58
CA GLN A 6 -52.68 33.56 17.76
C GLN A 6 -51.55 33.04 18.67
N LEU A 7 -50.62 32.30 18.05
CA LEU A 7 -49.38 31.68 18.53
C LEU A 7 -49.50 30.22 18.99
N ALA A 8 -48.63 29.29 18.58
CA ALA A 8 -47.51 29.33 17.63
C ALA A 8 -47.21 27.89 17.19
N ILE A 9 -46.94 27.67 15.90
CA ILE A 9 -46.42 26.41 15.37
C ILE A 9 -44.90 26.47 15.56
N GLY A 10 -44.36 25.71 16.51
CA GLY A 10 -42.93 25.52 16.67
C GLY A 10 -42.39 24.66 15.53
N ALA A 11 -41.68 25.26 14.59
CA ALA A 11 -40.93 24.54 13.57
C ALA A 11 -39.70 23.90 14.22
N GLY A 12 -39.73 22.57 14.39
CA GLY A 12 -38.57 21.79 14.78
C GLY A 12 -37.54 21.80 13.65
N VAL A 13 -36.36 22.36 13.91
CA VAL A 13 -35.21 22.28 13.01
C VAL A 13 -34.70 20.84 13.06
N LEU A 14 -34.99 20.05 12.01
CA LEU A 14 -34.26 18.81 11.74
C LEU A 14 -32.83 19.19 11.33
N ALA A 15 -31.88 19.02 12.25
CA ALA A 15 -30.47 19.08 11.93
C ALA A 15 -30.10 17.81 11.14
N SER A 16 -30.09 17.92 9.82
CA SER A 16 -29.53 16.90 8.93
C SER A 16 -28.02 16.83 9.18
N LEU A 17 -27.56 15.81 9.91
CA LEU A 17 -26.16 15.41 9.95
C LEU A 17 -25.78 14.91 8.55
N LEU A 18 -25.26 15.81 7.72
CA LEU A 18 -24.55 15.46 6.49
C LEU A 18 -23.26 14.75 6.90
N LEU A 19 -23.28 13.41 6.93
CA LEU A 19 -22.07 12.61 6.84
C LEU A 19 -21.46 12.93 5.48
N ALA A 20 -20.39 13.73 5.46
CA ALA A 20 -19.61 13.92 4.25
C ALA A 20 -19.11 12.53 3.80
N PRO A 21 -19.22 12.18 2.51
CA PRO A 21 -18.53 11.00 2.01
C PRO A 21 -17.05 11.17 2.36
N THR A 22 -16.48 10.21 3.07
CA THR A 22 -15.03 10.06 3.16
C THR A 22 -14.53 9.96 1.73
N ALA A 23 -14.00 11.06 1.19
CA ALA A 23 -13.34 11.04 -0.10
C ALA A 23 -12.23 9.98 0.01
N ALA A 24 -12.24 9.01 -0.92
CA ALA A 24 -11.09 8.18 -1.20
C ALA A 24 -9.89 9.14 -1.32
N HIS A 25 -8.94 9.01 -0.40
CA HIS A 25 -7.72 9.80 -0.47
C HIS A 25 -6.83 9.09 -1.48
N ALA A 26 -6.92 9.53 -2.74
CA ALA A 26 -6.06 9.05 -3.82
C ALA A 26 -4.58 9.30 -3.51
N ALA A 27 -3.70 8.49 -4.12
CA ALA A 27 -2.28 8.60 -3.86
C ALA A 27 -1.72 9.94 -4.33
N PRO A 28 -0.67 10.41 -3.65
CA PRO A 28 0.08 11.55 -4.14
C PRO A 28 0.60 11.26 -5.56
N ALA A 29 0.04 11.93 -6.57
CA ALA A 29 0.42 11.73 -7.96
C ALA A 29 1.93 11.96 -8.21
N GLY A 30 2.55 11.05 -8.96
CA GLY A 30 3.97 11.10 -9.31
C GLY A 30 4.91 10.97 -8.10
N LYS A 31 4.47 10.30 -7.03
CA LYS A 31 5.29 10.04 -5.84
C LYS A 31 5.62 8.56 -5.70
N HIS A 32 6.75 8.33 -5.05
CA HIS A 32 7.24 7.00 -4.73
C HIS A 32 7.46 6.92 -3.22
N CYS A 33 6.60 6.20 -2.54
CA CYS A 33 6.54 6.13 -1.10
C CYS A 33 7.14 4.82 -0.57
N VAL A 34 7.64 4.86 0.66
CA VAL A 34 8.19 3.70 1.37
C VAL A 34 7.50 3.60 2.72
N VAL A 35 7.07 2.40 3.09
CA VAL A 35 6.50 2.08 4.40
C VAL A 35 6.99 0.72 4.87
N SER A 36 7.17 0.55 6.19
CA SER A 36 7.42 -0.77 6.77
C SER A 36 6.09 -1.45 7.08
N ALA A 37 6.01 -2.76 6.86
CA ALA A 37 4.87 -3.58 7.30
C ALA A 37 4.80 -3.74 8.85
N SER A 38 5.66 -3.05 9.60
CA SER A 38 5.58 -2.98 11.06
C SER A 38 4.44 -2.06 11.51
N THR A 39 3.72 -2.45 12.56
CA THR A 39 2.64 -1.63 13.14
C THR A 39 3.11 -0.21 13.47
N GLY A 40 2.39 0.79 12.98
CA GLY A 40 2.65 2.21 13.28
C GLY A 40 3.82 2.83 12.49
N ALA A 41 4.36 2.14 11.48
CA ALA A 41 5.40 2.70 10.63
C ALA A 41 4.90 3.93 9.86
N ALA A 42 5.71 5.00 9.87
CA ALA A 42 5.44 6.18 9.07
C ALA A 42 5.81 5.92 7.60
N MET A 43 4.98 6.41 6.69
CA MET A 43 5.27 6.43 5.26
C MET A 43 6.13 7.64 4.90
N VAL A 44 7.13 7.46 4.04
CA VAL A 44 7.97 8.54 3.51
C VAL A 44 7.93 8.54 1.99
N CYS A 45 7.65 9.68 1.38
CA CYS A 45 7.49 9.81 -0.06
C CYS A 45 8.60 10.62 -0.73
N TYR A 46 9.01 10.18 -1.91
CA TYR A 46 10.06 10.75 -2.73
C TYR A 46 9.51 11.15 -4.10
N SER A 47 10.20 12.08 -4.76
CA SER A 47 9.91 12.46 -6.15
C SER A 47 10.55 11.53 -7.19
N SER A 48 11.30 10.52 -6.77
CA SER A 48 12.00 9.60 -7.67
C SER A 48 11.91 8.16 -7.16
N PHE A 49 11.51 7.26 -8.05
CA PHE A 49 11.46 5.82 -7.77
C PHE A 49 12.81 5.30 -7.30
N ARG A 50 13.89 5.70 -7.97
CA ARG A 50 15.26 5.33 -7.58
C ARG A 50 15.60 5.73 -6.14
N THR A 51 15.23 6.93 -5.74
CA THR A 51 15.48 7.39 -4.36
C THR A 51 14.67 6.59 -3.35
N ALA A 52 13.40 6.28 -3.66
CA ALA A 52 12.56 5.44 -2.82
C ALA A 52 13.17 4.03 -2.65
N ILE A 53 13.58 3.38 -3.74
CA ILE A 53 14.21 2.05 -3.69
C ILE A 53 15.56 2.09 -2.95
N SER A 54 16.36 3.12 -3.14
CA SER A 54 17.61 3.29 -2.40
C SER A 54 17.35 3.43 -0.90
N ASN A 55 16.28 4.13 -0.49
CA ASN A 55 15.93 4.24 0.91
C ASN A 55 15.39 2.91 1.46
N ALA A 56 14.42 2.31 0.78
CA ALA A 56 13.77 1.06 1.17
C ALA A 56 14.73 -0.13 1.24
N SER A 57 15.79 -0.14 0.43
CA SER A 57 16.82 -1.18 0.45
C SER A 57 17.95 -0.92 1.47
N GLY A 58 17.88 0.16 2.25
CA GLY A 58 18.96 0.57 3.15
C GLY A 58 20.26 0.94 2.41
N GLY A 59 20.14 1.48 1.19
CA GLY A 59 21.26 1.89 0.34
C GLY A 59 21.93 0.75 -0.44
N ARG A 60 21.37 -0.46 -0.45
CA ARG A 60 21.92 -1.61 -1.19
C ARG A 60 21.60 -1.57 -2.68
N VAL A 61 20.50 -0.92 -3.06
CA VAL A 61 20.08 -0.78 -4.45
C VAL A 61 19.97 0.71 -4.78
N THR A 62 21.03 1.26 -5.38
CA THR A 62 21.15 2.70 -5.70
C THR A 62 20.97 3.00 -7.19
N ASP A 63 20.91 1.98 -8.02
CA ASP A 63 20.92 2.07 -9.49
C ASP A 63 19.61 1.58 -10.13
N ALA A 64 18.50 1.60 -9.38
CA ALA A 64 17.17 1.29 -9.90
C ALA A 64 16.86 2.14 -11.16
N PRO A 65 16.19 1.58 -12.19
CA PRO A 65 15.69 2.38 -13.30
C PRO A 65 14.82 3.54 -12.80
N ALA A 66 14.85 4.68 -13.50
CA ALA A 66 14.14 5.88 -13.04
C ALA A 66 12.61 5.74 -13.19
N ASP A 67 12.20 4.98 -14.20
CA ASP A 67 10.82 4.61 -14.47
C ASP A 67 10.51 3.26 -13.81
N ALA A 68 9.44 3.21 -13.03
CA ALA A 68 9.10 2.04 -12.24
C ALA A 68 8.56 0.87 -13.10
N LYS A 69 7.83 1.18 -14.18
CA LYS A 69 7.35 0.18 -15.16
C LYS A 69 8.53 -0.48 -15.88
N VAL A 70 9.55 0.31 -16.25
CA VAL A 70 10.81 -0.22 -16.80
C VAL A 70 11.55 -1.06 -15.75
N ALA A 71 11.61 -0.59 -14.50
CA ALA A 71 12.30 -1.30 -13.43
C ALA A 71 11.76 -2.71 -13.21
N LEU A 72 10.44 -2.89 -13.23
CA LEU A 72 9.84 -4.22 -13.02
C LEU A 72 9.98 -5.17 -14.20
N ASN A 73 10.17 -4.65 -15.41
CA ASN A 73 10.52 -5.49 -16.56
C ASN A 73 12.02 -5.82 -16.63
N ASP A 74 12.85 -5.22 -15.77
CA ASP A 74 14.28 -5.54 -15.67
C ASP A 74 14.51 -6.71 -14.71
N GLN A 75 14.82 -7.88 -15.28
CA GLN A 75 15.15 -9.09 -14.52
C GLN A 75 16.35 -8.91 -13.57
N LYS A 76 17.33 -8.08 -13.92
CA LYS A 76 18.48 -7.81 -13.04
C LYS A 76 18.05 -6.98 -11.85
N PHE A 77 17.17 -6.02 -12.05
CA PHE A 77 16.61 -5.23 -10.97
C PHE A 77 15.77 -6.10 -10.03
N ALA A 78 14.83 -6.89 -10.57
CA ALA A 78 14.02 -7.81 -9.77
C ALA A 78 14.90 -8.77 -8.95
N LYS A 79 15.91 -9.37 -9.57
CA LYS A 79 16.86 -10.25 -8.87
C LYS A 79 17.60 -9.54 -7.72
N LYS A 80 18.01 -8.28 -7.90
CA LYS A 80 18.66 -7.51 -6.82
C LYS A 80 17.72 -7.32 -5.62
N LEU A 81 16.43 -7.12 -5.87
CA LEU A 81 15.43 -7.00 -4.80
C LEU A 81 15.23 -8.33 -4.09
N ASP A 82 15.11 -9.43 -4.84
CA ASP A 82 14.98 -10.79 -4.28
C ASP A 82 16.20 -11.23 -3.47
N ASP A 83 17.40 -10.78 -3.84
CA ASP A 83 18.65 -11.12 -3.13
C ASP A 83 18.89 -10.25 -1.87
N LEU A 84 18.07 -9.22 -1.59
CA LEU A 84 18.22 -8.34 -0.42
C LEU A 84 18.33 -9.07 0.93
N PRO A 85 17.58 -10.16 1.20
CA PRO A 85 17.70 -10.89 2.47
C PRO A 85 19.09 -11.48 2.70
N SER A 86 19.79 -11.84 1.62
CA SER A 86 21.14 -12.41 1.67
C SER A 86 22.25 -11.36 1.57
N ALA A 87 21.90 -10.12 1.20
CA ALA A 87 22.86 -9.04 1.01
C ALA A 87 23.24 -8.36 2.33
N ARG A 88 24.54 -8.23 2.59
CA ARG A 88 25.06 -7.48 3.76
C ARG A 88 24.53 -6.04 3.73
N SER A 89 23.86 -5.61 4.79
CA SER A 89 23.37 -4.23 4.91
C SER A 89 24.52 -3.25 5.13
N ASN A 90 24.49 -2.14 4.39
CA ASN A 90 25.37 -0.99 4.62
C ASN A 90 24.70 0.09 5.49
N ALA A 91 23.48 -0.17 5.99
CA ALA A 91 22.74 0.79 6.80
C ALA A 91 23.33 0.90 8.22
N PRO A 92 23.35 2.10 8.84
CA PRO A 92 23.63 2.24 10.27
C PRO A 92 22.67 1.36 11.08
N THR A 93 23.17 0.72 12.14
CA THR A 93 22.47 -0.27 12.98
C THR A 93 21.10 0.18 13.53
N ALA A 94 20.82 1.48 13.60
CA ALA A 94 19.54 2.03 14.03
C ALA A 94 18.47 2.14 12.91
N ALA A 95 18.86 2.10 11.62
CA ALA A 95 17.95 2.10 10.46
C ALA A 95 17.69 0.68 9.92
N ALA A 96 18.09 -0.35 10.66
CA ALA A 96 18.26 -1.71 10.14
C ALA A 96 17.04 -2.62 10.26
N ALA A 97 15.90 -2.16 10.78
CA ALA A 97 14.82 -3.09 11.12
C ALA A 97 13.91 -3.49 9.94
N SER A 98 13.85 -2.77 8.81
CA SER A 98 13.02 -3.20 7.66
C SER A 98 13.57 -2.67 6.35
N ASN A 99 14.59 -3.33 5.80
CA ASN A 99 15.19 -2.92 4.53
C ASN A 99 15.06 -4.01 3.44
N ILE A 100 14.24 -5.03 3.69
CA ILE A 100 13.89 -6.05 2.70
C ILE A 100 12.65 -5.55 2.00
N ILE A 101 12.74 -5.27 0.70
CA ILE A 101 11.56 -4.91 -0.09
C ILE A 101 10.77 -6.20 -0.31
N ILE A 102 9.55 -6.26 0.21
CA ILE A 102 8.67 -7.44 0.10
C ILE A 102 7.58 -7.23 -0.94
N SER A 103 7.23 -5.97 -1.24
CA SER A 103 6.29 -5.64 -2.30
C SER A 103 6.48 -4.21 -2.79
N ILE A 104 6.06 -3.97 -4.03
CA ILE A 104 5.82 -2.64 -4.57
C ILE A 104 4.42 -2.62 -5.17
N GLU A 105 3.58 -1.75 -4.65
CA GLU A 105 2.20 -1.51 -5.08
C GLU A 105 2.15 -0.28 -5.99
N TYR A 106 1.22 -0.25 -6.93
CA TYR A 106 1.11 0.78 -7.95
C TYR A 106 -0.34 1.24 -8.14
N THR A 107 -0.49 2.53 -8.38
CA THR A 107 -1.80 3.19 -8.62
C THR A 107 -2.17 3.18 -10.10
N GLY A 108 -1.63 2.23 -10.83
CA GLY A 108 -1.72 2.18 -12.28
C GLY A 108 -1.48 0.75 -12.74
N GLU A 109 -2.29 0.29 -13.68
CA GLU A 109 -2.06 -0.95 -14.42
C GLU A 109 -0.62 -1.04 -14.99
N ASP A 110 -0.16 -2.26 -15.21
CA ASP A 110 1.18 -2.60 -15.71
C ASP A 110 2.31 -1.90 -14.93
N PHE A 111 2.14 -1.73 -13.63
CA PHE A 111 3.08 -1.08 -12.74
C PHE A 111 3.33 0.42 -13.05
N GLY A 112 2.28 1.09 -13.54
CA GLY A 112 2.28 2.52 -13.81
C GLY A 112 2.05 3.39 -12.57
N GLY A 113 1.98 4.70 -12.79
CA GLY A 113 1.53 5.64 -11.76
C GLY A 113 2.52 5.85 -10.60
N SER A 114 1.96 6.19 -9.43
CA SER A 114 2.69 6.32 -8.18
C SER A 114 3.00 4.95 -7.61
N SER A 115 4.04 4.83 -6.77
CA SER A 115 4.42 3.54 -6.18
C SER A 115 4.51 3.55 -4.66
N LEU A 116 4.05 2.50 -3.98
CA LEU A 116 4.25 2.25 -2.56
C LEU A 116 5.14 1.03 -2.38
N THR A 117 6.39 1.26 -1.98
CA THR A 117 7.33 0.21 -1.61
C THR A 117 7.10 -0.21 -0.16
N VAL A 118 6.75 -1.47 0.05
CA VAL A 118 6.56 -2.06 1.37
C VAL A 118 7.81 -2.85 1.76
N THR A 119 8.33 -2.59 2.96
CA THR A 119 9.50 -3.27 3.51
C THR A 119 9.18 -4.17 4.69
N GLY A 120 9.79 -5.35 4.72
CA GLY A 120 9.77 -6.30 5.83
C GLY A 120 11.13 -6.41 6.54
N THR A 121 11.13 -7.12 7.67
CA THR A 121 12.32 -7.39 8.49
C THR A 121 13.12 -8.59 7.96
N HIS A 122 12.49 -9.47 7.18
CA HIS A 122 13.05 -10.70 6.60
C HIS A 122 12.39 -11.00 5.24
N ALA A 123 12.94 -11.97 4.52
CA ALA A 123 12.26 -12.61 3.39
C ALA A 123 11.16 -13.53 3.91
N CYS A 124 10.13 -13.77 3.10
CA CYS A 124 9.13 -14.77 3.43
C CYS A 124 9.65 -16.20 3.21
N ASP A 125 9.09 -17.18 3.89
CA ASP A 125 9.59 -18.55 3.95
C ASP A 125 9.01 -19.49 2.86
N ASN A 126 8.23 -18.94 1.91
CA ASN A 126 7.52 -19.65 0.84
C ASN A 126 6.40 -20.58 1.32
N ALA A 127 6.10 -20.62 2.62
CA ALA A 127 4.87 -21.25 3.06
C ALA A 127 3.71 -20.31 2.77
N LEU A 128 2.54 -20.83 2.42
CA LEU A 128 1.33 -20.00 2.30
C LEU A 128 0.65 -19.74 3.66
N SER A 129 1.34 -20.13 4.75
CA SER A 129 0.89 -20.04 6.13
C SER A 129 2.05 -20.37 7.08
N PRO A 130 2.24 -19.63 8.19
CA PRO A 130 1.44 -18.49 8.64
C PRO A 130 1.74 -17.21 7.85
N VAL A 131 0.83 -16.23 7.92
CA VAL A 131 1.10 -14.86 7.46
C VAL A 131 2.29 -14.29 8.22
N GLU A 132 3.28 -13.77 7.50
CA GLU A 132 4.53 -13.23 8.05
C GLU A 132 4.49 -11.71 8.21
N PHE A 133 3.81 -11.02 7.29
CA PHE A 133 3.64 -9.56 7.34
C PHE A 133 2.20 -9.17 7.12
N THR A 134 1.78 -8.06 7.74
CA THR A 134 0.45 -7.50 7.54
C THR A 134 0.51 -5.99 7.58
N LEU A 135 -0.05 -5.37 6.56
CA LEU A 135 -0.36 -3.95 6.52
C LEU A 135 -1.87 -3.83 6.76
N ALA A 136 -2.26 -3.72 8.03
CA ALA A 136 -3.65 -3.81 8.47
C ALA A 136 -4.53 -2.65 7.96
N SER A 137 -3.95 -1.59 7.43
CA SER A 137 -4.67 -0.52 6.74
C SER A 137 -3.72 0.10 5.74
N MET A 138 -4.23 0.50 4.57
CA MET A 138 -3.44 1.30 3.65
C MET A 138 -3.00 2.62 4.32
N PRO A 139 -1.76 3.09 4.04
CA PRO A 139 -1.31 4.40 4.48
C PRO A 139 -2.23 5.51 3.96
N SER A 140 -2.23 6.65 4.63
CA SER A 140 -2.99 7.82 4.17
C SER A 140 -2.62 8.16 2.72
N GLY A 141 -3.64 8.29 1.86
CA GLY A 141 -3.45 8.47 0.43
C GLY A 141 -3.45 7.17 -0.38
N TRP A 142 -3.51 5.97 0.19
CA TRP A 142 -3.36 4.73 -0.60
C TRP A 142 -4.54 3.78 -0.49
N ASN A 143 -5.59 4.18 0.24
CA ASN A 143 -6.79 3.37 0.36
C ASN A 143 -7.58 3.47 -0.94
N ASP A 144 -8.00 2.34 -1.50
CA ASP A 144 -8.87 2.28 -2.67
C ASP A 144 -8.23 2.91 -3.91
N ASP A 145 -6.94 2.63 -4.14
CA ASP A 145 -6.13 3.28 -5.20
C ASP A 145 -5.03 2.37 -5.79
N ILE A 146 -4.98 1.07 -5.43
CA ILE A 146 -3.98 0.15 -5.98
C ILE A 146 -4.60 -0.63 -7.13
N GLU A 147 -3.94 -0.59 -8.29
CA GLU A 147 -4.36 -1.27 -9.52
C GLU A 147 -3.40 -2.43 -9.91
N SER A 148 -2.13 -2.39 -9.49
CA SER A 148 -1.17 -3.45 -9.80
C SER A 148 -0.05 -3.59 -8.77
N PHE A 149 0.65 -4.74 -8.75
CA PHE A 149 1.74 -4.95 -7.80
C PHE A 149 2.74 -6.03 -8.22
N ARG A 150 3.91 -5.97 -7.56
CA ARG A 150 4.88 -7.07 -7.58
C ARG A 150 5.54 -7.27 -6.23
N ALA A 151 5.54 -8.51 -5.78
CA ALA A 151 6.18 -8.97 -4.57
C ALA A 151 7.61 -9.49 -4.84
N PHE A 152 8.41 -9.49 -3.78
CA PHE A 152 9.84 -9.77 -3.79
C PHE A 152 10.26 -10.51 -2.53
N ALA A 153 11.53 -10.92 -2.49
CA ALA A 153 12.14 -11.55 -1.32
C ALA A 153 11.30 -12.75 -0.87
N ASN A 154 10.86 -13.53 -1.87
CA ASN A 154 10.11 -14.75 -1.70
C ASN A 154 8.71 -14.57 -1.09
N CYS A 155 8.23 -13.34 -0.99
CA CYS A 155 6.90 -13.05 -0.48
C CYS A 155 5.85 -13.14 -1.58
N ALA A 156 4.70 -13.71 -1.25
CA ALA A 156 3.48 -13.60 -2.03
C ALA A 156 2.48 -12.72 -1.26
N ALA A 157 1.79 -11.82 -1.96
CA ALA A 157 0.87 -10.86 -1.38
C ALA A 157 -0.58 -11.29 -1.58
N LYS A 158 -1.41 -10.95 -0.59
CA LYS A 158 -2.86 -11.04 -0.67
C LYS A 158 -3.46 -9.69 -0.28
N HIS A 159 -4.33 -9.18 -1.14
CA HIS A 159 -4.97 -7.87 -1.00
C HIS A 159 -6.42 -8.04 -0.55
N PHE A 160 -6.90 -7.09 0.25
CA PHE A 160 -8.21 -7.18 0.90
C PHE A 160 -8.99 -5.87 0.74
N LEU A 161 -10.29 -5.99 0.48
CA LEU A 161 -11.26 -4.87 0.43
C LEU A 161 -11.50 -4.20 1.79
N HIS A 162 -11.08 -4.83 2.87
CA HIS A 162 -11.32 -4.35 4.23
C HIS A 162 -10.01 -4.24 4.97
N ILE A 163 -9.99 -3.33 5.94
CA ILE A 163 -8.90 -3.25 6.91
C ILE A 163 -8.76 -4.54 7.73
N GLY A 164 -7.59 -4.71 8.33
CA GLY A 164 -7.25 -5.81 9.22
C GLY A 164 -6.78 -7.09 8.52
N ALA A 165 -6.58 -7.07 7.20
CA ALA A 165 -6.36 -8.27 6.39
C ALA A 165 -7.46 -9.32 6.63
N THR A 166 -8.70 -8.84 6.65
CA THR A 166 -9.89 -9.65 6.93
C THR A 166 -10.90 -9.58 5.80
N GLY A 167 -11.87 -10.49 5.83
CA GLY A 167 -12.96 -10.54 4.88
C GLY A 167 -12.88 -11.75 3.94
N PRO A 168 -14.02 -12.27 3.48
CA PRO A 168 -14.06 -13.38 2.55
C PRO A 168 -14.09 -12.86 1.13
N PHE A 169 -13.07 -13.08 0.29
CA PHE A 169 -13.25 -12.84 -1.15
C PHE A 169 -12.62 -13.87 -2.06
N ASN A 170 -13.24 -13.93 -3.24
CA ASN A 170 -13.33 -14.97 -4.27
C ASN A 170 -11.97 -15.41 -4.81
N ASP A 171 -10.95 -14.61 -4.53
CA ASP A 171 -9.57 -14.84 -4.88
C ASP A 171 -8.70 -14.80 -3.61
N ASN A 172 -8.98 -15.73 -2.70
CA ASN A 172 -8.32 -15.86 -1.40
C ASN A 172 -6.84 -16.29 -1.49
N ALA A 173 -6.20 -16.15 -2.66
CA ALA A 173 -4.87 -16.64 -2.93
C ALA A 173 -3.80 -15.56 -2.70
N PHE A 174 -2.59 -16.03 -2.46
CA PHE A 174 -1.41 -15.19 -2.47
C PHE A 174 -0.79 -15.21 -3.86
N PHE A 175 -0.39 -14.04 -4.35
CA PHE A 175 0.21 -13.86 -5.67
C PHE A 175 1.56 -13.17 -5.54
N PHE A 176 2.49 -13.56 -6.41
CA PHE A 176 3.79 -12.88 -6.51
C PHE A 176 3.72 -11.60 -7.33
N SER A 177 2.71 -11.45 -8.20
CA SER A 177 2.51 -10.24 -9.00
C SER A 177 1.14 -10.27 -9.67
N ARG A 178 0.59 -9.08 -9.91
CA ARG A 178 -0.54 -8.82 -10.81
C ARG A 178 -0.25 -7.54 -11.59
N THR A 179 -0.45 -7.57 -12.91
CA THR A 179 -0.35 -6.37 -13.76
C THR A 179 -1.62 -5.53 -13.73
N GLU A 180 -2.73 -6.13 -13.30
CA GLU A 180 -4.04 -5.50 -13.09
C GLU A 180 -4.78 -6.32 -12.04
N PHE A 181 -5.63 -5.68 -11.24
CA PHE A 181 -6.59 -6.38 -10.39
C PHE A 181 -7.86 -6.72 -11.16
N GLU A 182 -8.60 -7.74 -10.70
CA GLU A 182 -9.96 -7.89 -11.20
C GLU A 182 -10.80 -6.65 -10.83
N SER A 183 -11.77 -6.30 -11.67
CA SER A 183 -12.58 -5.08 -11.55
C SER A 183 -13.36 -4.90 -10.23
N TRP A 184 -13.38 -5.90 -9.35
CA TRP A 184 -14.01 -5.83 -8.03
C TRP A 184 -13.02 -5.50 -6.90
N LEU A 185 -11.72 -5.57 -7.16
CA LEU A 185 -10.62 -5.28 -6.24
C LEU A 185 -9.76 -4.11 -6.71
N ASP A 186 -9.80 -3.81 -8.01
CA ASP A 186 -9.24 -2.62 -8.62
C ASP A 186 -9.77 -1.35 -7.93
N ASP A 187 -8.86 -0.48 -7.48
CA ASP A 187 -9.18 0.70 -6.69
C ASP A 187 -10.02 0.45 -5.43
N GLU A 188 -9.93 -0.74 -4.82
CA GLU A 188 -10.70 -1.06 -3.60
C GLU A 188 -9.83 -1.70 -2.50
N VAL A 189 -8.51 -1.76 -2.69
CA VAL A 189 -7.58 -2.34 -1.71
C VAL A 189 -7.49 -1.45 -0.47
N SER A 190 -7.80 -2.05 0.69
CA SER A 190 -7.77 -1.39 2.00
C SER A 190 -6.80 -2.03 3.00
N SER A 191 -6.32 -3.26 2.77
CA SER A 191 -5.21 -3.85 3.53
C SER A 191 -4.53 -5.00 2.76
N ILE A 192 -3.34 -5.39 3.21
CA ILE A 192 -2.52 -6.41 2.52
C ILE A 192 -1.85 -7.33 3.56
N ALA A 193 -1.71 -8.61 3.23
CA ALA A 193 -0.92 -9.58 3.97
C ALA A 193 0.10 -10.27 3.06
N TRP A 194 1.23 -10.69 3.63
CA TRP A 194 2.28 -11.44 2.93
C TRP A 194 2.67 -12.69 3.69
N THR A 195 3.11 -13.67 2.91
CA THR A 195 3.57 -15.00 3.31
C THR A 195 4.65 -15.45 2.35
#